data_AF-A0AAV3UTU9-F1
#
_entry.id   AF-A0AAV3UTU9-F1
#
_cell.length_a   1.000
_cell.length_b   1.000
_cell.length_c   1.000
_cell.angle_alpha   90.00
_cell.angle_beta   90.00
_cell.angle_gamma   90.00
#
_symmetry.space_group_name_H-M   'P 1'
#
loop_
_entity.id
_entity.type
_entity.pdbx_description
1 polymer ?
#
loop_
_entity_poly.entity_id
_entity_poly.type
_entity_poly.pdbx_seq_one_letter_code
_entity_poly.pdbx_strand_id
1 'polypeptide(L)'
;MKKNVDTPIDILELSYVIERDSQSGDLARTLLQQGHTLYEPDPKFPRGLRRHLPSGNIELGYWQDGKFIVAEIKPERESDK
;
A
#
# COMPACT_ATOMS: atom_id res chain seq x y z
N MET A 1 -1.15 -36.95 2.00
CA MET A 1 -1.75 -35.77 2.67
C MET A 1 -0.63 -35.01 3.36
N LYS A 2 -0.23 -33.84 2.83
CA LYS A 2 0.68 -32.95 3.56
C LYS A 2 -0.13 -32.31 4.68
N LYS A 3 0.26 -32.55 5.93
CA LYS A 3 -0.32 -31.86 7.08
C LYS A 3 0.11 -30.40 6.96
N ASN A 4 -0.82 -29.49 6.72
CA ASN A 4 -0.59 -28.08 6.96
C ASN A 4 -0.44 -27.97 8.48
N VAL A 5 0.80 -27.93 8.95
CA VAL A 5 1.10 -27.57 10.33
C VAL A 5 0.76 -26.10 10.41
N ASP A 6 -0.31 -25.75 11.13
CA ASP A 6 -0.58 -24.37 11.51
C ASP A 6 0.58 -23.95 12.42
N THR A 7 1.62 -23.38 11.81
CA THR A 7 2.68 -22.71 12.55
C THR A 7 2.03 -21.53 13.26
N PRO A 8 2.03 -21.48 14.60
CA PRO A 8 1.49 -20.34 15.31
C PRO A 8 2.26 -19.09 14.87
N ILE A 9 1.52 -18.04 14.49
CA ILE A 9 2.12 -16.76 14.12
C ILE A 9 2.68 -16.12 15.39
N ASP A 10 3.99 -15.87 15.41
CA ASP A 10 4.59 -15.02 16.43
C ASP A 10 4.23 -13.55 16.13
N ILE A 11 3.27 -13.03 16.90
CA ILE A 11 2.75 -11.66 16.72
C ILE A 11 3.81 -10.61 17.03
N LEU A 12 4.72 -10.88 17.98
CA LEU A 12 5.75 -9.92 18.37
C LEU A 12 6.82 -9.82 17.29
N GLU A 13 7.29 -10.97 16.79
CA GLU A 13 8.22 -11.00 15.66
C GLU A 13 7.61 -10.32 14.43
N LEU A 14 6.35 -10.63 14.10
CA LEU A 14 5.64 -10.01 12.99
C LEU A 14 5.55 -8.48 13.15
N SER A 15 5.21 -7.99 14.35
CA SER A 15 5.13 -6.55 14.61
C SER A 15 6.47 -5.84 14.40
N TYR A 16 7.56 -6.46 14.84
CA TYR A 16 8.91 -5.92 14.70
C TYR A 16 9.34 -5.86 13.22
N VAL A 17 9.06 -6.92 12.45
CA VAL A 17 9.34 -6.96 11.01
C VAL A 17 8.53 -5.89 10.28
N ILE A 18 7.23 -5.77 10.58
CA ILE A 18 6.37 -4.75 9.97
C ILE A 18 6.91 -3.36 10.29
N GLU A 19 7.25 -3.05 11.53
CA GLU A 19 7.76 -1.73 11.92
C GLU A 19 9.06 -1.40 11.16
N ARG A 20 10.03 -2.31 11.20
CA ARG A 20 11.33 -2.15 10.54
C ARG A 20 11.17 -1.92 9.03
N ASP A 21 10.42 -2.79 8.35
CA ASP A 21 10.29 -2.77 6.89
C ASP A 21 9.35 -1.65 6.41
N SER A 22 8.44 -1.18 7.27
CA SER A 22 7.61 0.00 7.01
C SER A 22 8.45 1.28 6.99
N GLN A 23 9.39 1.41 7.93
CA GLN A 23 10.26 2.58 8.01
C GLN A 23 11.25 2.68 6.83
N SER A 24 11.74 1.53 6.32
CA SER A 24 12.61 1.50 5.14
C SER A 24 11.85 1.66 3.81
N GLY A 25 10.52 1.47 3.83
CA GLY A 25 9.69 1.40 2.63
C GLY A 25 9.76 0.04 1.90
N ASP A 26 10.52 -0.92 2.42
CA ASP A 26 10.64 -2.26 1.84
C ASP A 26 9.30 -3.00 1.90
N LEU A 27 8.54 -2.84 2.99
CA LEU A 27 7.22 -3.46 3.11
C LEU A 27 6.27 -2.97 2.01
N ALA A 28 6.22 -1.66 1.77
CA ALA A 28 5.39 -1.09 0.73
C ALA A 28 5.79 -1.62 -0.66
N ARG A 29 7.09 -1.67 -0.95
CA ARG A 29 7.62 -2.21 -2.21
C ARG A 29 7.27 -3.68 -2.40
N THR A 30 7.47 -4.51 -1.37
CA THR A 30 7.13 -5.94 -1.43
C THR A 30 5.64 -6.15 -1.64
N LEU A 31 4.77 -5.43 -0.93
CA LEU A 31 3.33 -5.55 -1.09
C LEU A 31 2.86 -5.14 -2.49
N LEU A 32 3.41 -4.06 -3.04
CA LEU A 32 3.12 -3.62 -4.42
C LEU A 32 3.59 -4.67 -5.44
N GLN A 33 4.79 -5.24 -5.27
CA GLN A 33 5.32 -6.31 -6.13
C GLN A 33 4.47 -7.59 -6.08
N GLN A 34 3.84 -7.88 -4.93
CA GLN A 34 2.89 -8.98 -4.77
C GLN A 34 1.50 -8.69 -5.39
N GLY A 35 1.30 -7.48 -5.93
CA GLY A 35 0.04 -7.09 -6.58
C GLY A 35 -0.97 -6.43 -5.64
N HIS A 36 -0.59 -6.08 -4.41
CA HIS A 36 -1.46 -5.37 -3.48
C HIS A 36 -1.55 -3.88 -3.82
N THR A 37 -2.75 -3.31 -3.68
CA THR A 37 -2.97 -1.87 -3.76
C THR A 37 -2.83 -1.26 -2.37
N LEU A 38 -2.05 -0.20 -2.23
CA LEU A 38 -1.83 0.49 -0.96
C LEU A 38 -2.55 1.84 -0.92
N TYR A 39 -2.92 2.27 0.28
CA TYR A 39 -3.60 3.54 0.50
C TYR A 39 -2.90 4.32 1.61
N GLU A 40 -2.76 5.63 1.42
CA GLU A 40 -2.27 6.53 2.45
C GLU A 40 -3.03 7.87 2.41
N PRO A 41 -3.11 8.61 3.52
CA PRO A 41 -3.67 9.96 3.52
C PRO A 41 -2.95 10.88 2.53
N ASP A 42 -3.72 11.73 1.85
CA ASP A 42 -3.17 12.86 1.11
C ASP A 42 -2.99 14.06 2.06
N PRO A 43 -1.75 14.54 2.29
CA PRO A 43 -1.52 15.70 3.15
C PRO A 43 -2.14 17.00 2.61
N LYS A 44 -2.45 17.09 1.30
CA LYS A 44 -2.98 18.28 0.64
C LYS A 44 -4.50 18.31 0.54
N PHE A 45 -5.16 17.14 0.63
CA PHE A 45 -6.61 17.04 0.46
C PHE A 45 -7.25 16.42 1.71
N PRO A 46 -7.95 17.20 2.55
CA PRO A 46 -8.65 16.67 3.73
C PRO A 46 -9.63 15.57 3.32
N ARG A 47 -9.50 14.38 3.93
CA ARG A 47 -10.22 13.14 3.58
C ARG A 47 -9.84 12.50 2.23
N GLY A 48 -8.83 13.05 1.55
CA GLY A 48 -8.22 12.45 0.37
C GLY A 48 -7.29 11.32 0.71
N LEU A 49 -7.16 10.40 -0.23
CA LEU A 49 -6.26 9.28 -0.19
C LEU A 49 -5.43 9.23 -1.47
N ARG A 50 -4.15 8.90 -1.30
CA ARG A 50 -3.29 8.40 -2.36
C ARG A 50 -3.47 6.89 -2.44
N ARG A 51 -3.80 6.38 -3.62
CA ARG A 51 -3.89 4.96 -3.98
C ARG A 51 -2.67 4.60 -4.82
N HIS A 52 -1.79 3.77 -4.26
CA HIS A 52 -0.62 3.24 -4.95
C HIS A 52 -0.96 1.91 -5.61
N LEU A 53 -0.87 1.88 -6.93
CA LEU A 53 -1.16 0.69 -7.72
C LEU A 53 0.11 -0.12 -7.98
N PRO A 54 0.03 -1.46 -8.08
CA PRO A 54 1.15 -2.30 -8.52
C PRO A 54 1.76 -1.90 -9.88
N SER A 55 1.02 -1.16 -10.70
CA SER A 55 1.51 -0.63 -11.98
C SER A 55 2.48 0.55 -11.83
N GLY A 56 2.69 1.06 -10.61
CA GLY A 56 3.45 2.29 -10.31
C GLY A 56 2.61 3.56 -10.36
N ASN A 57 1.37 3.51 -10.86
CA ASN A 57 0.51 4.70 -10.87
C ASN A 57 0.06 5.07 -9.45
N ILE A 58 0.03 6.37 -9.17
CA ILE A 58 -0.55 6.91 -7.94
C ILE A 58 -1.81 7.66 -8.32
N GLU A 59 -2.93 7.31 -7.68
CA GLU A 59 -4.19 7.99 -7.91
C GLU A 59 -4.63 8.72 -6.65
N LEU A 60 -5.13 9.94 -6.81
CA LEU A 60 -5.77 10.69 -5.75
C LEU A 60 -7.26 10.46 -5.82
N GLY A 61 -7.88 10.22 -4.68
CA GLY A 61 -9.30 9.95 -4.60
C GLY A 61 -9.82 9.91 -3.18
N TYR A 62 -11.03 9.39 -3.04
CA TYR A 62 -11.70 9.24 -1.75
C TYR A 62 -12.66 8.04 -1.79
N TRP A 63 -13.00 7.54 -0.60
CA TRP A 63 -14.04 6.52 -0.49
C TRP A 63 -15.43 7.17 -0.49
N GLN A 64 -16.32 6.66 -1.33
CA GLN A 64 -17.73 6.99 -1.36
C GLN A 64 -18.52 5.73 -1.65
N ASP A 65 -19.51 5.42 -0.81
CA ASP A 65 -20.41 4.27 -0.98
C ASP A 65 -19.68 2.93 -1.22
N GLY A 66 -18.59 2.71 -0.46
CA GLY A 66 -17.76 1.50 -0.56
C GLY A 66 -16.89 1.40 -1.82
N LYS A 67 -16.84 2.46 -2.64
CA LYS A 67 -16.02 2.54 -3.85
C LYS A 67 -14.97 3.63 -3.73
N PHE A 68 -13.82 3.38 -4.36
CA PHE A 68 -12.78 4.38 -4.48
C PHE A 68 -13.05 5.24 -5.72
N ILE A 69 -13.35 6.51 -5.51
CA ILE A 69 -13.59 7.48 -6.58
C ILE A 69 -12.29 8.21 -6.87
N VAL A 70 -11.77 8.05 -8.09
CA VAL A 70 -10.56 8.72 -8.56
C VAL A 70 -10.89 10.17 -8.90
N ALA A 71 -10.17 11.09 -8.28
CA ALA A 71 -10.22 12.53 -8.56
C ALA A 71 -9.08 12.98 -9.48
N GLU A 72 -7.89 12.38 -9.37
CA GLU A 72 -6.71 12.70 -10.19
C GLU A 72 -5.83 11.45 -10.36
N ILE A 73 -5.14 11.32 -11.50
CA ILE A 73 -4.13 10.27 -11.72
C ILE A 73 -2.76 10.94 -11.88
N LYS A 74 -1.81 10.59 -11.02
CA LYS A 74 -0.42 11.03 -11.08
C LYS A 74 0.49 9.86 -11.47
N PRO A 75 1.15 9.90 -12.64
CA PRO A 75 2.18 8.91 -12.94
C PRO A 75 3.36 9.05 -11.96
N GLU A 76 3.96 7.94 -11.53
CA GLU A 76 5.12 7.92 -10.61
C GLU A 76 6.32 8.74 -11.12
N ARG A 77 6.40 8.93 -12.44
CA ARG A 77 7.46 9.66 -13.11
C ARG A 77 6.90 10.92 -13.74
N GLU A 78 7.02 12.03 -13.03
CA GLU A 78 7.27 13.29 -13.72
C GLU A 78 8.65 13.12 -14.39
N SER A 79 8.69 13.06 -15.71
CA SER A 79 9.95 13.09 -16.44
C SER A 79 10.69 14.36 -16.04
N ASP A 80 11.80 14.21 -15.31
CA ASP A 80 12.77 15.28 -15.13
C ASP A 80 13.08 15.88 -16.52
N LYS A 81 12.73 17.15 -16.70
CA LYS A 81 13.12 17.96 -17.86
C LYS A 81 14.32 18.80 -17.50
#